data_AF-A0A518YDE9-F1
#
_entry.id   AF-A0A518YDE9-F1
#
_cell.length_a   1.000
_cell.length_b   1.000
_cell.length_c   1.000
_cell.angle_alpha   90.00
_cell.angle_beta   90.00
_cell.angle_gamma   90.00
#
_symmetry.space_group_name_H-M   'P 1'
#
loop_
_entity.id
_entity.type
_entity.pdbx_description
1 polymer ?
#
loop_
_entity_poly.entity_id
_entity_poly.type
_entity_poly.pdbx_seq_one_letter_code
_entity_poly.pdbx_strand_id
1 'polypeptide(L)'
;MNKPQSIEPLIADKFNNELRSYNLEYKLEQEILNKEIDEALKNYASKSGGLGGNRPDVKLLLPTINPNRRIPALIEYKGQKDKLIKLDKHHLVENFDAKNNRPHYKNIKEYALNGALHYASAIYAGFTECLNSQNHHNF
;
A
#
# COMPACT_ATOMS: atom_id res chain seq x y z
N MET A 1 3.49 32.32 -11.16
CA MET A 1 2.67 31.84 -10.04
C MET A 1 3.43 30.72 -9.34
N ASN A 2 3.80 30.89 -8.06
CA ASN A 2 4.47 29.82 -7.30
C ASN A 2 3.50 28.65 -7.13
N LYS A 3 3.94 27.44 -7.48
CA LYS A 3 3.18 26.22 -7.22
C LYS A 3 2.97 26.13 -5.70
N PRO A 4 1.71 25.99 -5.21
CA PRO A 4 1.49 25.84 -3.79
C PRO A 4 2.31 24.64 -3.29
N GLN A 5 3.10 24.87 -2.24
CA GLN A 5 3.93 23.82 -1.64
C GLN A 5 3.03 22.71 -1.13
N SER A 6 3.36 21.45 -1.44
CA SER A 6 2.59 20.32 -0.96
C SER A 6 2.58 20.33 0.58
N ILE A 7 1.41 20.09 1.17
CA ILE A 7 1.28 19.89 2.62
C ILE A 7 1.53 18.45 3.04
N GLU A 8 1.73 17.53 2.09
CA GLU A 8 2.01 16.11 2.37
C GLU A 8 3.22 15.89 3.29
N PRO A 9 4.34 16.63 3.17
CA PRO A 9 5.44 16.48 4.12
C PRO A 9 5.05 16.80 5.57
N LEU A 10 4.17 17.81 5.77
CA LEU A 10 3.66 18.17 7.10
C LEU A 10 2.71 17.10 7.65
N ILE A 11 1.89 16.52 6.77
CA ILE A 11 0.99 15.43 7.12
C ILE A 11 1.77 14.17 7.50
N ALA A 12 2.79 13.82 6.71
CA ALA A 12 3.66 12.67 6.98
C ALA A 12 4.42 12.86 8.30
N ASP A 13 5.01 14.03 8.55
CA ASP A 13 5.69 14.31 9.82
C ASP A 13 4.74 14.18 11.02
N LYS A 14 3.55 14.80 10.94
CA LYS A 14 2.54 14.72 11.99
C LYS A 14 2.19 13.27 12.34
N PHE A 15 1.81 12.47 11.34
CA PHE A 15 1.36 11.10 11.59
C PHE A 15 2.52 10.15 11.95
N ASN A 16 3.73 10.38 11.42
CA ASN A 16 4.90 9.63 11.87
C ASN A 16 5.23 9.94 13.34
N ASN A 17 5.06 11.18 13.79
CA ASN A 17 5.19 11.53 15.21
C ASN A 17 4.12 10.84 16.08
N GLU A 18 2.89 10.71 15.58
CA GLU A 18 1.82 9.96 16.24
C GLU A 18 2.16 8.46 16.35
N LEU A 19 2.63 7.84 15.26
CA LEU A 19 3.09 6.44 15.28
C LEU A 19 4.25 6.22 16.26
N ARG A 20 5.20 7.17 16.35
CA ARG A 20 6.27 7.14 17.36
C ARG A 20 5.70 7.15 18.78
N SER A 21 4.66 7.94 19.04
CA SER A 21 4.03 8.00 20.37
C SER A 21 3.40 6.67 20.82
N TYR A 22 3.04 5.82 19.86
CA TYR A 22 2.51 4.48 20.13
C TYR A 22 3.59 3.42 20.33
N ASN A 23 4.87 3.80 20.24
CA ASN A 23 6.01 2.90 20.36
C ASN A 23 5.94 1.72 19.37
N LEU A 24 5.41 1.97 18.18
CA LEU A 24 5.29 1.00 17.09
C LEU A 24 6.59 0.94 16.29
N GLU A 25 7.04 -0.26 15.96
CA GLU A 25 8.18 -0.46 15.06
C GLU A 25 7.75 -0.34 13.59
N TYR A 26 7.47 0.88 13.16
CA TYR A 26 7.15 1.19 11.77
C TYR A 26 8.41 1.43 10.93
N LYS A 27 8.29 1.24 9.62
CA LYS A 27 9.33 1.47 8.61
C LYS A 27 8.80 2.45 7.57
N LEU A 28 9.62 3.43 7.21
CA LEU A 28 9.31 4.41 6.18
C LEU A 28 9.53 3.83 4.77
N GLU A 29 9.21 4.61 3.75
CA GLU A 29 9.20 4.24 2.33
C GLU A 29 10.43 3.44 1.86
N GLN A 30 11.63 3.87 2.28
CA GLN A 30 12.91 3.28 1.85
C GLN A 30 13.44 2.19 2.80
N GLU A 31 12.86 2.05 3.98
CA GLU A 31 13.29 1.06 4.96
C GLU A 31 12.72 -0.32 4.63
N ILE A 32 13.35 -1.38 5.11
CA ILE A 32 12.91 -2.77 4.90
C ILE A 32 12.06 -3.20 6.09
N LEU A 33 10.89 -3.79 5.84
CA LEU A 33 10.03 -4.39 6.87
C LEU A 33 10.35 -5.86 7.06
N ASN A 34 10.26 -6.65 5.99
CA ASN A 34 10.72 -8.04 5.92
C ASN A 34 10.78 -8.46 4.44
N LYS A 35 11.54 -9.52 4.18
CA LYS A 35 11.83 -9.96 2.82
C LYS A 35 10.57 -10.26 2.03
N GLU A 36 9.62 -11.00 2.60
CA GLU A 36 8.43 -11.50 1.90
C GLU A 36 7.49 -10.35 1.48
N ILE A 37 7.21 -9.42 2.39
CA ILE A 37 6.35 -8.26 2.11
C ILE A 37 7.05 -7.32 1.12
N ASP A 38 8.33 -7.04 1.33
CA ASP A 38 9.07 -6.12 0.46
C ASP A 38 9.22 -6.68 -0.96
N GLU A 39 9.43 -7.99 -1.12
CA GLU A 39 9.43 -8.66 -2.43
C GLU A 39 8.04 -8.64 -3.08
N ALA A 40 6.97 -8.92 -2.34
CA ALA A 40 5.60 -8.86 -2.86
C ALA A 40 5.26 -7.44 -3.37
N LEU A 41 5.59 -6.40 -2.60
CA LEU A 41 5.40 -5.01 -3.01
C LEU A 41 6.25 -4.66 -4.25
N LYS A 42 7.53 -5.07 -4.24
CA LYS A 42 8.48 -4.77 -5.32
C LYS A 42 8.12 -5.44 -6.64
N ASN A 43 7.61 -6.66 -6.62
CA ASN A 43 7.37 -7.44 -7.85
C ASN A 43 5.98 -7.21 -8.44
N TYR A 44 5.04 -6.66 -7.67
CA TYR A 44 3.70 -6.34 -8.14
C TYR A 44 3.68 -5.15 -9.12
N ALA A 45 2.60 -5.01 -9.89
CA ALA A 45 2.43 -3.92 -10.84
C ALA A 45 2.51 -2.54 -10.14
N SER A 46 3.16 -1.57 -10.77
CA SER A 46 3.30 -0.22 -10.21
C SER A 46 1.98 0.54 -10.16
N LYS A 47 1.88 1.53 -9.27
CA LYS A 47 0.77 2.49 -9.22
C LYS A 47 0.57 3.31 -10.50
N SER A 48 1.60 3.42 -11.35
CA SER A 48 1.55 4.21 -12.58
C SER A 48 1.51 3.35 -13.86
N GLY A 49 1.44 2.02 -13.71
CA GLY A 49 1.63 1.06 -14.81
C GLY A 49 3.09 0.61 -14.94
N GLY A 50 3.29 -0.60 -15.47
CA GLY A 50 4.61 -1.24 -15.55
C GLY A 50 4.99 -2.04 -14.29
N LEU A 51 6.22 -2.56 -14.28
CA LEU A 51 6.74 -3.45 -13.23
C LEU A 51 7.32 -2.66 -12.05
N GLY A 52 6.89 -3.05 -10.85
CA GLY A 52 7.50 -2.70 -9.56
C GLY A 52 7.34 -1.27 -9.08
N GLY A 53 8.01 -0.96 -7.97
CA GLY A 53 8.04 0.41 -7.41
C GLY A 53 6.87 0.77 -6.50
N ASN A 54 6.15 -0.21 -5.96
CA ASN A 54 5.19 0.06 -4.88
C ASN A 54 5.93 0.30 -3.57
N ARG A 55 5.82 1.52 -3.04
CA ARG A 55 6.44 1.92 -1.78
C ARG A 55 5.43 2.68 -0.94
N PRO A 56 4.77 2.01 0.02
CA PRO A 56 3.93 2.69 1.01
C PRO A 56 4.76 3.74 1.77
N ASP A 57 4.13 4.85 2.15
CA ASP A 57 4.79 5.89 2.94
C ASP A 57 5.27 5.31 4.29
N VAL A 58 4.44 4.45 4.89
CA VAL A 58 4.76 3.68 6.09
C VAL A 58 4.28 2.24 5.95
N LYS A 59 5.05 1.32 6.51
CA LYS A 59 4.69 -0.09 6.64
C LYS A 59 5.10 -0.62 8.02
N LEU A 60 4.28 -1.50 8.60
CA LEU A 60 4.53 -2.09 9.91
C LEU A 60 3.82 -3.44 10.08
N LEU A 61 4.30 -4.23 11.04
CA LEU A 61 3.66 -5.47 11.47
C LEU A 61 3.02 -5.25 12.84
N LEU A 62 1.69 -5.13 12.87
CA LEU A 62 0.96 -4.99 14.11
C LEU A 62 0.95 -6.32 14.88
N PRO A 63 1.27 -6.32 16.18
CA PRO A 63 1.12 -7.49 17.02
C PRO A 63 -0.37 -7.82 17.19
N THR A 64 -0.66 -9.10 17.42
CA THR A 64 -1.99 -9.55 17.79
C THR A 64 -1.93 -10.28 19.12
N ILE A 65 -3.09 -10.61 19.70
CA ILE A 65 -3.13 -11.45 20.90
C ILE A 65 -2.49 -12.82 20.70
N ASN A 66 -2.44 -13.32 19.46
CA ASN A 66 -1.66 -14.50 19.11
C ASN A 66 -0.21 -14.08 18.78
N PRO A 67 0.80 -14.53 19.54
CA PRO A 67 2.19 -14.12 19.34
C PRO A 67 2.79 -14.58 18.01
N ASN A 68 2.21 -15.59 17.36
CA ASN A 68 2.64 -16.09 16.06
C ASN A 68 1.95 -15.41 14.88
N ARG A 69 1.02 -14.49 15.17
CA ARG A 69 0.29 -13.73 14.14
C ARG A 69 0.67 -12.26 14.22
N ARG A 70 0.97 -11.71 13.05
CA ARG A 70 1.17 -10.28 12.82
C ARG A 70 0.22 -9.83 11.71
N ILE A 71 -0.24 -8.58 11.77
CA ILE A 71 -1.07 -7.99 10.73
C ILE A 71 -0.24 -6.94 10.00
N PRO A 72 0.01 -7.08 8.68
CA PRO A 72 0.65 -6.02 7.92
C PRO A 72 -0.29 -4.82 7.85
N ALA A 73 0.21 -3.66 8.25
CA ALA A 73 -0.44 -2.38 8.05
C ALA A 73 0.43 -1.56 7.08
N LEU A 74 -0.21 -0.98 6.06
CA LEU A 74 0.41 -0.20 5.02
C LEU A 74 -0.34 1.13 4.96
N ILE A 75 0.39 2.23 5.07
CA ILE A 75 -0.20 3.56 5.19
C ILE A 75 0.25 4.40 4.00
N GLU A 76 -0.72 5.10 3.42
CA GLU A 76 -0.53 6.07 2.35
C GLU A 76 -1.08 7.42 2.83
N TYR A 77 -0.25 8.45 2.81
CA TYR A 77 -0.64 9.80 3.16
C TYR A 77 -1.10 10.56 1.91
N LYS A 78 -2.09 11.44 2.09
CA LYS A 78 -2.46 12.48 1.13
C LYS A 78 -2.73 13.78 1.86
N GLY A 79 -2.29 14.89 1.26
CA GLY A 79 -2.42 16.20 1.88
C GLY A 79 -3.83 16.77 1.81
N GLN A 80 -4.59 16.40 0.78
CA GLN A 80 -5.86 17.05 0.45
C GLN A 80 -7.05 16.20 0.91
N LYS A 81 -8.08 16.85 1.49
CA LYS A 81 -9.26 16.18 2.07
C LYS A 81 -10.06 15.37 1.04
N ASP A 82 -10.11 15.83 -0.20
CA ASP A 82 -10.80 15.18 -1.32
C ASP A 82 -10.00 14.00 -1.91
N LYS A 83 -8.81 13.70 -1.37
CA LYS A 83 -7.92 12.60 -1.82
C LYS A 83 -7.94 11.38 -0.91
N LEU A 84 -8.97 11.24 -0.06
CA LEU A 84 -9.11 10.05 0.79
C LEU A 84 -9.42 8.79 -0.02
N ILE A 85 -10.46 8.83 -0.85
CA ILE A 85 -11.02 7.65 -1.55
C ILE A 85 -11.70 8.06 -2.85
N LYS A 86 -11.57 7.23 -3.88
CA LYS A 86 -12.40 7.27 -5.08
C LYS A 86 -13.25 6.00 -5.17
N LEU A 87 -14.56 6.20 -5.29
CA LEU A 87 -15.57 5.14 -5.37
C LEU A 87 -16.18 5.08 -6.77
N ASP A 88 -16.61 3.87 -7.16
CA ASP A 88 -17.38 3.63 -8.38
C ASP A 88 -18.88 3.88 -8.15
N LYS A 89 -19.69 3.62 -9.19
CA LYS A 89 -21.16 3.76 -9.15
C LYS A 89 -21.87 2.81 -8.15
N HIS A 90 -21.18 1.79 -7.66
CA HIS A 90 -21.67 0.83 -6.68
C HIS A 90 -21.13 1.11 -5.27
N HIS A 91 -20.45 2.24 -5.06
CA HIS A 91 -19.80 2.60 -3.80
C HIS A 91 -18.66 1.64 -3.39
N LEU A 92 -18.02 0.98 -4.35
CA LEU A 92 -16.80 0.20 -4.14
C LEU A 92 -15.57 1.02 -4.50
N VAL A 93 -14.41 0.71 -3.90
CA VAL A 93 -13.14 1.39 -4.20
C VAL A 93 -12.79 1.18 -5.67
N GLU A 94 -12.73 2.27 -6.45
CA GLU A 94 -12.56 2.23 -7.91
C GLU A 94 -11.09 2.02 -8.30
N ASN A 95 -10.58 0.81 -8.06
CA ASN A 95 -9.22 0.39 -8.42
C ASN A 95 -9.15 -0.35 -9.77
N PHE A 96 -10.28 -0.66 -10.40
CA PHE A 96 -10.34 -1.37 -11.66
C PHE A 96 -11.18 -0.61 -12.68
N ASP A 97 -10.60 -0.40 -13.86
CA ASP A 97 -11.29 0.19 -15.01
C ASP A 97 -11.85 -0.94 -15.88
N ALA A 98 -13.13 -1.24 -15.67
CA ALA A 98 -13.84 -2.30 -16.40
C ALA A 98 -13.93 -2.03 -17.91
N LYS A 99 -13.89 -0.76 -18.35
CA LYS A 99 -13.97 -0.41 -19.77
C LYS A 99 -12.69 -0.82 -20.51
N ASN A 100 -11.54 -0.65 -19.86
CA ASN A 100 -10.23 -0.93 -20.45
C ASN A 100 -9.57 -2.21 -19.90
N ASN A 101 -10.29 -2.98 -19.07
CA ASN A 101 -9.84 -4.23 -18.45
C ASN A 101 -8.45 -4.12 -17.78
N ARG A 102 -8.24 -3.07 -16.98
CA ARG A 102 -6.93 -2.79 -16.35
C ARG A 102 -7.08 -2.06 -15.00
N PRO A 103 -6.04 -2.00 -14.17
CA PRO A 103 -6.06 -1.19 -12.97
C PRO A 103 -6.32 0.29 -13.28
N HIS A 104 -7.09 0.95 -12.41
CA HIS A 104 -7.38 2.38 -12.53
C HIS A 104 -6.22 3.20 -11.94
N TYR A 105 -5.07 3.20 -12.61
CA TYR A 105 -3.80 3.78 -12.13
C TYR A 105 -3.91 5.22 -11.60
N LYS A 106 -4.73 6.05 -12.25
CA LYS A 106 -4.98 7.42 -11.79
C LYS A 106 -5.55 7.45 -10.36
N ASN A 107 -6.51 6.58 -10.06
CA ASN A 107 -7.16 6.54 -8.75
C ASN A 107 -6.21 5.96 -7.70
N ILE A 108 -5.53 4.86 -8.06
CA ILE A 108 -4.52 4.20 -7.21
C ILE A 108 -3.41 5.18 -6.77
N LYS A 109 -3.01 6.09 -7.67
CA LYS A 109 -1.98 7.10 -7.39
C LYS A 109 -2.53 8.30 -6.60
N GLU A 110 -3.71 8.79 -6.97
CA GLU A 110 -4.22 10.06 -6.46
C GLU A 110 -4.91 9.95 -5.10
N TYR A 111 -5.45 8.78 -4.72
CA TYR A 111 -6.25 8.63 -3.51
C TYR A 111 -5.61 7.66 -2.50
N ALA A 112 -5.66 8.02 -1.21
CA ALA A 112 -5.00 7.29 -0.13
C ALA A 112 -5.47 5.84 -0.03
N LEU A 113 -6.79 5.62 0.10
CA LEU A 113 -7.34 4.27 0.27
C LEU A 113 -7.17 3.41 -1.00
N ASN A 114 -7.30 4.00 -2.18
CA ASN A 114 -7.07 3.31 -3.45
C ASN A 114 -5.61 2.81 -3.55
N GLY A 115 -4.65 3.64 -3.14
CA GLY A 115 -3.24 3.27 -3.05
C GLY A 115 -2.98 2.17 -2.01
N ALA A 116 -3.55 2.29 -0.82
CA ALA A 116 -3.42 1.29 0.24
C ALA A 116 -4.02 -0.07 -0.16
N LEU A 117 -5.18 -0.08 -0.82
CA LEU A 117 -5.80 -1.30 -1.33
C LEU A 117 -4.94 -1.96 -2.42
N HIS A 118 -4.28 -1.18 -3.28
CA HIS A 118 -3.34 -1.73 -4.26
C HIS A 118 -2.15 -2.43 -3.60
N TYR A 119 -1.62 -1.89 -2.51
CA TYR A 119 -0.58 -2.55 -1.73
C TYR A 119 -1.07 -3.83 -1.04
N ALA A 120 -2.28 -3.82 -0.50
CA ALA A 120 -2.88 -5.03 0.08
C ALA A 120 -3.03 -6.14 -0.97
N SER A 121 -3.44 -5.79 -2.19
CA SER A 121 -3.49 -6.72 -3.32
C SER A 121 -2.12 -7.29 -3.69
N ALA A 122 -1.06 -6.47 -3.62
CA ALA A 122 0.31 -6.93 -3.86
C ALA A 122 0.73 -8.02 -2.86
N ILE A 123 0.49 -7.78 -1.55
CA ILE A 123 0.79 -8.76 -0.51
C ILE A 123 -0.03 -10.04 -0.71
N TYR A 124 -1.32 -9.92 -1.01
CA TYR A 124 -2.19 -11.07 -1.24
C TYR A 124 -1.75 -11.91 -2.46
N ALA A 125 -1.38 -11.26 -3.55
CA ALA A 125 -0.88 -11.94 -4.75
C ALA A 125 0.44 -12.66 -4.48
N GLY A 126 1.42 -11.99 -3.84
CA GLY A 126 2.70 -12.61 -3.51
C GLY A 126 2.56 -13.83 -2.59
N PHE A 127 1.62 -13.80 -1.65
CA PHE A 127 1.31 -14.96 -0.81
C PHE A 127 0.71 -16.12 -1.64
N THR A 128 -0.18 -15.82 -2.58
CA THR A 128 -0.81 -16.82 -3.45
C THR A 128 0.21 -17.47 -4.40
N GLU A 129 1.14 -16.68 -4.94
CA GLU A 129 2.26 -17.19 -5.76
C GLU A 129 3.17 -18.13 -4.96
N CYS A 130 3.46 -17.80 -3.69
CA CYS A 130 4.24 -18.65 -2.80
C CYS A 130 3.55 -20.00 -2.53
N LEU A 131 2.23 -20.01 -2.30
CA LEU A 131 1.48 -21.26 -2.12
C LEU A 131 1.49 -22.12 -3.39
N ASN A 132 1.31 -21.50 -4.55
CA ASN A 132 1.31 -22.22 -5.82
C ASN A 132 2.69 -22.82 -6.14
N SER A 133 3.78 -22.09 -5.89
CA SER A 133 5.13 -22.61 -6.12
C SER A 133 5.50 -23.80 -5.22
N GLN A 134 5.02 -23.82 -3.97
CA GLN A 134 5.20 -24.98 -3.07
C GLN A 134 4.44 -26.21 -3.56
N ASN A 135 3.26 -26.04 -4.17
CA ASN A 135 2.51 -27.16 -4.74
C ASN A 135 3.16 -27.75 -5.99
N HIS A 136 3.91 -26.95 -6.76
CA HIS A 136 4.63 -27.41 -7.95
C HIS A 136 5.96 -28.13 -7.65
N HIS A 137 6.47 -28.08 -6.43
CA HIS A 137 7.68 -28.82 -6.01
C HIS A 137 7.38 -30.21 -5.41
N ASN A 138 6.11 -30.60 -5.33
CA ASN A 138 5.66 -31.89 -4.77
C ASN A 138 5.10 -32.87 -5.83
N PHE A 139 5.37 -32.64 -7.12
CA PHE A 139 5.03 -33.56 -8.22
C PHE A 139 6.24 -33.82 -9.12
#